data_AF-A0A1V4QKH5-F1
#
_entry.id   AF-A0A1V4QKH5-F1
#
_cell.length_a   1.000
_cell.length_b   1.000
_cell.length_c   1.000
_cell.angle_alpha   90.00
_cell.angle_beta   90.00
_cell.angle_gamma   90.00
#
_symmetry.space_group_name_H-M   'P 1'
#
loop_
_entity.id
_entity.type
_entity.pdbx_description
1 polymer ?
#
loop_
_entity_poly.entity_id
_entity_poly.type
_entity_poly.pdbx_seq_one_letter_code
_entity_poly.pdbx_strand_id
1 'polypeptide(L)'
;MPVAGGQKMACFALTEAEAGSDVSRVQCTAVRQGQDYILTGTKKFVTSGQVASFGLVAASTAPELGAKGISAFIVDLENAAGVTIGPLQDKLGLKATGTVDLTFDQLRIPAENLLGQENQGLKVMLRALDDGRIGTAAQAVGLGRAILTESLAYARQRQQFGQPIAQFQTIQWKLADIATEVEAAELLTIKAAWRKDQGLPYDTAAAMAKLFATDAAMRAALEGVQILGGYGYLDSQVHERLYGEENPMTKKLTAGLVQVYTGDGKGKTTAALGLALRAVGRGFQVLMIQFLKGEESGERLAAPRLAPEFTIRHFGRCGFIRRAKPDAEDVAEAHAALALAQQSIKSGAYDLVILDEINIALYFKLLDVAEVLDLIKSRHPQVELVLTGRYAPPEIIAAADLVTEMKSLKHYYQDGVLAREGIES
;
A
#
# COMPACT_ATOMS: atom_id res chain seq x y z
N MET A 1 -7.32 -33.39 6.98
CA MET A 1 -6.58 -32.87 5.82
C MET A 1 -6.17 -31.42 6.11
N PRO A 2 -4.90 -31.14 6.48
CA PRO A 2 -4.47 -29.80 6.92
C PRO A 2 -4.70 -28.69 5.89
N VAL A 3 -4.48 -28.99 4.60
CA VAL A 3 -4.72 -28.03 3.50
C VAL A 3 -6.22 -27.80 3.27
N ALA A 4 -7.02 -28.85 3.13
CA ALA A 4 -8.47 -28.71 2.92
C ALA A 4 -9.19 -28.07 4.12
N GLY A 5 -8.64 -28.21 5.33
CA GLY A 5 -9.14 -27.55 6.54
C GLY A 5 -8.60 -26.12 6.75
N GLY A 6 -7.78 -25.58 5.84
CA GLY A 6 -7.23 -24.22 5.91
C GLY A 6 -6.14 -24.00 6.96
N GLN A 7 -5.65 -25.06 7.61
CA GLN A 7 -4.61 -24.97 8.65
C GLN A 7 -3.20 -24.80 8.06
N LYS A 8 -3.01 -25.26 6.82
CA LYS A 8 -1.76 -25.21 6.07
C LYS A 8 -2.04 -24.72 4.66
N MET A 9 -1.12 -23.97 4.08
CA MET A 9 -1.20 -23.55 2.68
C MET A 9 -0.29 -24.42 1.80
N ALA A 10 -0.65 -24.55 0.53
CA ALA A 10 0.18 -25.21 -0.46
C ALA A 10 0.42 -24.29 -1.66
N CYS A 11 1.54 -24.49 -2.36
CA CYS A 11 1.84 -23.82 -3.61
C CYS A 11 2.11 -24.81 -4.76
N PHE A 12 2.00 -24.32 -5.98
CA PHE A 12 2.29 -25.06 -7.21
C PHE A 12 3.54 -24.48 -7.86
N ALA A 13 4.55 -25.31 -8.11
CA ALA A 13 5.86 -24.87 -8.57
C ALA A 13 6.31 -25.65 -9.81
N LEU A 14 5.98 -25.11 -10.98
CA LEU A 14 6.32 -25.68 -12.29
C LEU A 14 7.32 -24.81 -13.04
N THR A 15 6.97 -23.53 -13.18
CA THR A 15 7.67 -22.55 -14.02
C THR A 15 9.11 -22.32 -13.58
N GLU A 16 9.98 -22.11 -14.56
CA GLU A 16 11.39 -21.75 -14.41
C GLU A 16 11.75 -20.61 -15.37
N ALA A 17 12.97 -20.08 -15.26
CA ALA A 17 13.43 -18.99 -16.13
C ALA A 17 13.31 -19.36 -17.63
N GLU A 18 13.74 -20.56 -17.99
CA GLU A 18 13.73 -21.06 -19.38
C GLU A 18 12.52 -21.98 -19.68
N ALA A 19 11.63 -22.20 -18.71
CA ALA A 19 10.48 -23.11 -18.83
C ALA A 19 9.19 -22.45 -18.30
N GLY A 20 8.61 -21.58 -19.11
CA GLY A 20 7.32 -20.92 -18.85
C GLY A 20 6.16 -21.59 -19.59
N SER A 21 5.98 -21.23 -20.86
CA SER A 21 4.97 -21.87 -21.73
C SER A 21 5.43 -23.26 -22.21
N ASP A 22 6.72 -23.43 -22.51
CA ASP A 22 7.32 -24.73 -22.81
C ASP A 22 7.77 -25.42 -21.52
N VAL A 23 6.78 -25.99 -20.80
CA VAL A 23 7.01 -26.71 -19.54
C VAL A 23 7.71 -28.07 -19.74
N SER A 24 8.00 -28.47 -20.98
CA SER A 24 8.73 -29.71 -21.27
C SER A 24 10.23 -29.63 -20.98
N ARG A 25 10.75 -28.41 -20.81
CA ARG A 25 12.17 -28.10 -20.63
C ARG A 25 12.56 -27.77 -19.18
N VAL A 26 11.82 -28.30 -18.21
CA VAL A 26 12.15 -28.19 -16.79
C VAL A 26 13.61 -28.60 -16.55
N GLN A 27 14.42 -27.68 -16.02
CA GLN A 27 15.83 -27.84 -15.71
C GLN A 27 16.07 -28.24 -14.25
N CYS A 28 15.13 -27.94 -13.34
CA CYS A 28 15.20 -28.47 -11.98
C CYS A 28 15.26 -30.00 -12.03
N THR A 29 16.25 -30.60 -11.39
CA THR A 29 16.50 -32.04 -11.43
C THR A 29 16.16 -32.71 -10.11
N ALA A 30 15.85 -34.00 -10.17
CA ALA A 30 15.64 -34.88 -9.02
C ALA A 30 16.41 -36.19 -9.26
N VAL A 31 17.49 -36.42 -8.54
CA VAL A 31 18.33 -37.61 -8.72
C VAL A 31 18.08 -38.61 -7.59
N ARG A 32 17.74 -39.85 -7.92
CA ARG A 32 17.55 -40.91 -6.94
C ARG A 32 18.87 -41.26 -6.24
N GLN A 33 18.87 -41.24 -4.91
CA GLN A 33 19.98 -41.68 -4.06
C GLN A 33 19.45 -42.57 -2.93
N GLY A 34 19.48 -43.90 -3.16
CA GLY A 34 18.95 -44.87 -2.21
C GLY A 34 17.43 -44.72 -2.03
N GLN A 35 17.00 -44.41 -0.81
CA GLN A 35 15.58 -44.22 -0.48
C GLN A 35 15.07 -42.79 -0.68
N ASP A 36 15.94 -41.89 -1.14
CA ASP A 36 15.63 -40.47 -1.30
C ASP A 36 15.84 -40.00 -2.74
N TYR A 37 15.32 -38.82 -3.06
CA TYR A 37 15.72 -38.01 -4.21
C TYR A 37 16.45 -36.77 -3.73
N ILE A 38 17.41 -36.31 -4.52
CA ILE A 38 18.10 -35.03 -4.33
C ILE A 38 17.61 -34.05 -5.39
N LEU A 39 16.89 -33.02 -4.95
CA LEU A 39 16.34 -31.96 -5.79
C LEU A 39 17.29 -30.76 -5.87
N THR A 40 17.55 -30.29 -7.08
CA THR A 40 18.34 -29.08 -7.31
C THR A 40 17.72 -28.25 -8.44
N GLY A 41 17.53 -26.95 -8.19
CA GLY A 41 17.05 -26.00 -9.21
C GLY A 41 16.23 -24.87 -8.63
N THR A 42 15.72 -24.00 -9.49
CA THR A 42 14.94 -22.83 -9.09
C THR A 42 13.60 -22.79 -9.80
N LYS A 43 12.53 -22.63 -9.04
CA LYS A 43 11.18 -22.37 -9.52
C LYS A 43 10.88 -20.88 -9.44
N LYS A 44 10.26 -20.36 -10.49
CA LYS A 44 9.94 -18.95 -10.67
C LYS A 44 8.45 -18.70 -10.48
N PHE A 45 8.12 -17.49 -9.99
CA PHE A 45 6.74 -17.00 -9.88
C PHE A 45 5.81 -17.89 -9.06
N VAL A 46 6.30 -18.49 -7.99
CA VAL A 46 5.53 -19.40 -7.14
C VAL A 46 4.57 -18.58 -6.28
N THR A 47 3.29 -18.67 -6.63
CA THR A 47 2.22 -18.00 -5.88
C THR A 47 2.04 -18.66 -4.52
N SER A 48 1.90 -17.85 -3.48
CA SER A 48 1.84 -18.23 -2.07
C SER A 48 3.10 -18.90 -1.51
N GLY A 49 4.21 -18.95 -2.26
CA GLY A 49 5.42 -19.65 -1.83
C GLY A 49 6.01 -19.16 -0.50
N GLN A 50 5.78 -17.89 -0.14
CA GLN A 50 6.23 -17.31 1.14
C GLN A 50 5.52 -17.84 2.39
N VAL A 51 4.31 -18.39 2.22
CA VAL A 51 3.44 -18.84 3.33
C VAL A 51 3.01 -20.30 3.15
N ALA A 52 3.41 -20.95 2.06
CA ALA A 52 3.07 -22.32 1.76
C ALA A 52 3.90 -23.27 2.64
N SER A 53 3.20 -24.20 3.28
CA SER A 53 3.81 -25.29 4.03
C SER A 53 4.24 -26.44 3.13
N PHE A 54 3.54 -26.62 2.00
CA PHE A 54 3.83 -27.68 1.04
C PHE A 54 3.92 -27.13 -0.39
N GLY A 55 4.83 -27.67 -1.18
CA GLY A 55 4.95 -27.38 -2.60
C GLY A 55 4.69 -28.61 -3.45
N LEU A 56 3.82 -28.52 -4.46
CA LEU A 56 3.79 -29.47 -5.56
C LEU A 56 4.83 -29.01 -6.60
N VAL A 57 5.97 -29.70 -6.64
CA VAL A 57 7.16 -29.30 -7.41
C VAL A 57 7.40 -30.28 -8.57
N ALA A 58 7.53 -29.75 -9.78
CA ALA A 58 7.98 -30.54 -10.93
C ALA A 58 9.51 -30.56 -11.00
N ALA A 59 10.12 -31.73 -11.21
CA ALA A 59 11.55 -31.85 -11.47
C ALA A 59 11.83 -32.99 -12.46
N SER A 60 12.87 -32.84 -13.26
CA SER A 60 13.33 -33.86 -14.20
C SER A 60 14.10 -34.96 -13.47
N THR A 61 13.60 -36.18 -13.54
CA THR A 61 14.27 -37.41 -13.10
C THR A 61 15.06 -38.08 -14.23
N ALA A 62 14.76 -37.73 -15.50
CA ALA A 62 15.43 -38.26 -16.69
C ALA A 62 15.54 -37.17 -17.79
N PRO A 63 16.49 -36.22 -17.69
CA PRO A 63 16.59 -35.06 -18.59
C PRO A 63 16.64 -35.43 -20.09
N GLU A 64 17.25 -36.55 -20.43
CA GLU A 64 17.35 -37.08 -21.79
C GLU A 64 16.01 -37.46 -22.42
N LEU A 65 14.97 -37.67 -21.60
CA LEU A 65 13.61 -37.99 -22.04
C LEU A 65 12.72 -36.74 -22.19
N GLY A 66 13.26 -35.54 -21.90
CA GLY A 66 12.54 -34.27 -21.98
C GLY A 66 11.22 -34.30 -21.20
N ALA A 67 10.10 -33.98 -21.85
CA ALA A 67 8.76 -33.98 -21.26
C ALA A 67 8.40 -35.30 -20.55
N LYS A 68 8.91 -36.43 -21.05
CA LYS A 68 8.64 -37.78 -20.51
C LYS A 68 9.55 -38.14 -19.35
N GLY A 69 10.51 -37.28 -18.98
CA GLY A 69 11.41 -37.47 -17.85
C GLY A 69 11.03 -36.67 -16.61
N ILE A 70 9.88 -36.00 -16.61
CA ILE A 70 9.45 -35.12 -15.52
C ILE A 70 8.66 -35.91 -14.48
N SER A 71 9.02 -35.74 -13.21
CA SER A 71 8.34 -36.26 -12.03
C SER A 71 7.76 -35.12 -11.18
N ALA A 72 6.78 -35.43 -10.33
CA ALA A 72 6.12 -34.47 -9.45
C ALA A 72 6.33 -34.89 -7.99
N PHE A 73 6.70 -33.94 -7.15
CA PHE A 73 7.05 -34.19 -5.75
C PHE A 73 6.24 -33.30 -4.82
N ILE A 74 5.84 -33.84 -3.68
CA ILE A 74 5.34 -33.05 -2.55
C ILE A 74 6.53 -32.68 -1.68
N VAL A 75 6.85 -31.40 -1.62
CA VAL A 75 7.96 -30.87 -0.82
C VAL A 75 7.40 -30.21 0.43
N ASP A 76 7.88 -30.60 1.60
CA ASP A 76 7.66 -29.86 2.85
C ASP A 76 8.53 -28.60 2.81
N LEU A 77 7.93 -27.43 2.64
CA LEU A 77 8.66 -26.16 2.53
C LEU A 77 8.95 -25.53 3.90
N GLU A 78 8.31 -26.00 4.98
CA GLU A 78 8.53 -25.49 6.34
C GLU A 78 9.76 -26.10 6.98
N ASN A 79 9.95 -27.41 6.80
CA ASN A 79 10.96 -28.17 7.55
C ASN A 79 12.16 -28.63 6.69
N ALA A 80 12.11 -28.42 5.38
CA ALA A 80 13.17 -28.85 4.48
C ALA A 80 14.42 -27.96 4.56
N ALA A 81 15.52 -28.54 5.07
CA ALA A 81 16.84 -27.98 4.89
C ALA A 81 17.22 -28.02 3.39
N GLY A 82 17.62 -26.88 2.83
CA GLY A 82 17.96 -26.76 1.39
C GLY A 82 16.90 -26.09 0.53
N VAL A 83 15.82 -25.55 1.13
CA VAL A 83 14.88 -24.64 0.46
C VAL A 83 15.22 -23.19 0.80
N THR A 84 15.36 -22.35 -0.22
CA THR A 84 15.45 -20.89 -0.05
C THR A 84 14.24 -20.24 -0.69
N ILE A 85 13.51 -19.46 0.11
CA ILE A 85 12.41 -18.61 -0.34
C ILE A 85 12.99 -17.26 -0.74
N GLY A 86 12.83 -16.89 -2.01
CA GLY A 86 13.27 -15.61 -2.54
C GLY A 86 12.45 -14.42 -2.03
N PRO A 87 12.89 -13.18 -2.35
CA PRO A 87 12.13 -11.99 -2.00
C PRO A 87 10.77 -11.97 -2.70
N LEU A 88 9.82 -11.24 -2.11
CA LEU A 88 8.54 -10.94 -2.74
C LEU A 88 8.74 -10.16 -4.04
N GLN A 89 8.09 -10.63 -5.10
CA GLN A 89 8.05 -9.95 -6.38
C GLN A 89 7.11 -8.74 -6.30
N ASP A 90 7.60 -7.59 -6.75
CA ASP A 90 6.77 -6.41 -6.98
C ASP A 90 5.96 -6.61 -8.27
N LYS A 91 4.64 -6.44 -8.18
CA LYS A 91 3.68 -6.82 -9.22
C LYS A 91 2.71 -5.68 -9.49
N LEU A 92 2.29 -5.58 -10.75
CA LEU A 92 1.26 -4.64 -11.18
C LEU A 92 -0.06 -4.83 -10.41
N GLY A 93 -0.51 -6.07 -10.24
CA GLY A 93 -1.78 -6.43 -9.61
C GLY A 93 -1.69 -7.68 -8.72
N LEU A 94 -2.82 -8.07 -8.13
CA LEU A 94 -2.92 -9.17 -7.16
C LEU A 94 -1.89 -9.04 -6.01
N LYS A 95 -1.64 -7.81 -5.55
CA LYS A 95 -0.58 -7.47 -4.58
C LYS A 95 -0.72 -8.18 -3.24
N ALA A 96 -1.95 -8.52 -2.84
CA ALA A 96 -2.21 -9.30 -1.63
C ALA A 96 -1.71 -10.75 -1.71
N THR A 97 -1.49 -11.27 -2.93
CA THR A 97 -0.92 -12.61 -3.12
C THR A 97 0.61 -12.52 -3.21
N GLY A 98 1.29 -13.19 -2.29
CA GLY A 98 2.75 -13.28 -2.32
C GLY A 98 3.21 -14.11 -3.52
N THR A 99 4.20 -13.62 -4.25
CA THR A 99 4.83 -14.36 -5.35
C THR A 99 6.33 -14.31 -5.12
N VAL A 100 6.96 -15.48 -5.09
CA VAL A 100 8.39 -15.63 -4.78
C VAL A 100 9.03 -16.63 -5.73
N ASP A 101 10.35 -16.65 -5.75
CA ASP A 101 11.09 -17.77 -6.31
C ASP A 101 11.38 -18.78 -5.20
N LEU A 102 11.42 -20.07 -5.55
CA LEU A 102 11.86 -21.14 -4.65
C LEU A 102 13.13 -21.76 -5.23
N THR A 103 14.22 -21.76 -4.47
CA THR A 103 15.47 -22.41 -4.84
C THR A 103 15.69 -23.63 -3.98
N PHE A 104 15.97 -24.76 -4.62
CA PHE A 104 16.31 -26.04 -4.02
C PHE A 104 17.80 -26.29 -4.25
N ASP A 105 18.57 -26.39 -3.17
CA ASP A 105 19.99 -26.70 -3.22
C ASP A 105 20.26 -28.05 -2.56
N GLN A 106 20.44 -29.08 -3.40
CA GLN A 106 20.63 -30.48 -2.98
C GLN A 106 19.62 -30.93 -1.93
N LEU A 107 18.38 -30.51 -2.09
CA LEU A 107 17.31 -30.81 -1.16
C LEU A 107 17.03 -32.31 -1.18
N ARG A 108 17.23 -32.97 -0.04
CA ARG A 108 16.88 -34.37 0.14
C ARG A 108 15.39 -34.52 0.43
N ILE A 109 14.70 -35.32 -0.37
CA ILE A 109 13.30 -35.68 -0.16
C ILE A 109 13.14 -37.22 -0.14
N PRO A 110 12.31 -37.78 0.76
CA PRO A 110 11.99 -39.20 0.75
C PRO A 110 11.36 -39.65 -0.58
N ALA A 111 11.62 -40.88 -1.03
CA ALA A 111 11.00 -41.40 -2.25
C ALA A 111 9.47 -41.52 -2.17
N GLU A 112 8.90 -41.62 -0.97
CA GLU A 112 7.45 -41.58 -0.73
C GLU A 112 6.80 -40.23 -1.05
N ASN A 113 7.60 -39.15 -1.15
CA ASN A 113 7.11 -37.83 -1.55
C ASN A 113 6.88 -37.70 -3.06
N LEU A 114 7.25 -38.71 -3.86
CA LEU A 114 6.93 -38.80 -5.27
C LEU A 114 5.41 -38.95 -5.45
N LEU A 115 4.77 -37.98 -6.10
CA LEU A 115 3.35 -38.00 -6.37
C LEU A 115 3.07 -38.73 -7.69
N GLY A 116 2.54 -39.95 -7.58
CA GLY A 116 2.29 -40.81 -8.73
C GLY A 116 3.49 -41.69 -9.05
N GLN A 117 3.75 -41.91 -10.34
CA GLN A 117 4.90 -42.71 -10.80
C GLN A 117 6.01 -41.80 -11.33
N GLU A 118 7.25 -42.26 -11.18
CA GLU A 118 8.42 -41.60 -11.74
C GLU A 118 8.21 -41.41 -13.25
N ASN A 119 8.67 -40.28 -13.78
CA ASN A 119 8.55 -39.89 -15.20
C ASN A 119 7.10 -39.64 -15.69
N GLN A 120 6.11 -39.64 -14.79
CA GLN A 120 4.70 -39.30 -15.12
C GLN A 120 4.22 -37.99 -14.50
N GLY A 121 5.13 -37.20 -13.91
CA GLY A 121 4.83 -35.97 -13.20
C GLY A 121 4.22 -34.89 -14.08
N LEU A 122 4.65 -34.74 -15.34
CA LEU A 122 4.10 -33.72 -16.23
C LEU A 122 2.58 -33.87 -16.42
N LYS A 123 2.07 -35.10 -16.52
CA LYS A 123 0.63 -35.37 -16.64
C LYS A 123 -0.13 -34.92 -15.38
N VAL A 124 0.45 -35.16 -14.20
CA VAL A 124 -0.11 -34.71 -12.92
C VAL A 124 -0.17 -33.18 -12.87
N MET A 125 0.92 -32.51 -13.24
CA MET A 125 1.01 -31.05 -13.24
C MET A 125 0.03 -30.41 -14.24
N LEU A 126 -0.08 -30.94 -15.45
CA LEU A 126 -1.02 -30.45 -16.46
C LEU A 126 -2.48 -30.64 -16.01
N ARG A 127 -2.79 -31.76 -15.35
CA ARG A 127 -4.12 -31.98 -14.79
C ARG A 127 -4.45 -30.96 -13.68
N ALA A 128 -3.49 -30.65 -12.81
CA ALA A 128 -3.66 -29.59 -11.81
C ALA A 128 -3.85 -28.21 -12.46
N LEU A 129 -3.21 -27.94 -13.60
CA LEU A 129 -3.44 -26.71 -14.37
C LEU A 129 -4.84 -26.66 -14.99
N ASP A 130 -5.38 -27.77 -15.49
CA ASP A 130 -6.77 -27.83 -15.98
C ASP A 130 -7.77 -27.48 -14.88
N ASP A 131 -7.51 -27.92 -13.64
CA ASP A 131 -8.28 -27.53 -12.46
C ASP A 131 -8.12 -26.04 -12.13
N GLY A 132 -6.86 -25.56 -12.12
CA GLY A 132 -6.54 -24.16 -11.87
C GLY A 132 -7.19 -23.21 -12.87
N ARG A 133 -7.30 -23.60 -14.14
CA ARG A 133 -7.95 -22.82 -15.20
C ARG A 133 -9.42 -22.50 -14.88
N ILE A 134 -10.16 -23.45 -14.32
CA ILE A 134 -11.55 -23.23 -13.89
C ILE A 134 -11.59 -22.20 -12.75
N GLY A 135 -10.69 -22.33 -11.77
CA GLY A 135 -10.58 -21.37 -10.67
C GLY A 135 -10.21 -19.96 -11.13
N THR A 136 -9.24 -19.82 -12.05
CA THR A 136 -8.88 -18.53 -12.64
C THR A 136 -10.02 -17.92 -13.45
N ALA A 137 -10.78 -18.74 -14.19
CA ALA A 137 -11.96 -18.26 -14.92
C ALA A 137 -13.02 -17.73 -13.95
N ALA A 138 -13.29 -18.43 -12.85
CA ALA A 138 -14.21 -17.98 -11.80
C ALA A 138 -13.75 -16.68 -11.14
N GLN A 139 -12.45 -16.54 -10.87
CA GLN A 139 -11.87 -15.28 -10.35
C GLN A 139 -12.12 -14.11 -11.33
N ALA A 140 -11.90 -14.33 -12.63
CA ALA A 140 -12.12 -13.32 -13.66
C ALA A 140 -13.59 -12.92 -13.80
N VAL A 141 -14.52 -13.88 -13.71
CA VAL A 141 -15.97 -13.61 -13.66
C VAL A 141 -16.31 -12.72 -12.46
N GLY A 142 -15.79 -13.05 -11.27
CA GLY A 142 -15.98 -12.24 -10.06
C GLY A 142 -15.47 -10.80 -10.22
N LEU A 143 -14.29 -10.63 -10.81
CA LEU A 143 -13.73 -9.31 -11.12
C LEU A 143 -14.63 -8.53 -12.09
N GLY A 144 -15.06 -9.15 -13.18
CA GLY A 144 -15.96 -8.51 -14.15
C GLY A 144 -17.29 -8.08 -13.53
N ARG A 145 -17.88 -8.90 -12.65
CA ARG A 145 -19.09 -8.54 -11.88
C ARG A 145 -18.88 -7.34 -10.97
N ALA A 146 -17.75 -7.29 -10.26
CA ALA A 146 -17.41 -6.17 -9.40
C ALA A 146 -17.30 -4.87 -10.21
N ILE A 147 -16.59 -4.92 -11.34
CA ILE A 147 -16.42 -3.77 -12.25
C ILE A 147 -17.76 -3.29 -12.78
N LEU A 148 -18.62 -4.21 -13.24
CA LEU A 148 -19.96 -3.85 -13.73
C LEU A 148 -20.79 -3.15 -12.64
N THR A 149 -20.75 -3.69 -11.42
CA THR A 149 -21.51 -3.16 -10.27
C THR A 149 -21.04 -1.74 -9.94
N GLU A 150 -19.74 -1.55 -9.79
CA GLU A 150 -19.11 -0.25 -9.50
C GLU A 150 -19.39 0.77 -10.62
N SER A 151 -19.21 0.35 -11.87
CA SER A 151 -19.37 1.21 -13.04
C SER A 151 -20.83 1.65 -13.21
N LEU A 152 -21.79 0.75 -12.98
CA LEU A 152 -23.22 1.07 -13.02
C LEU A 152 -23.62 2.02 -11.88
N ALA A 153 -23.12 1.76 -10.66
CA ALA A 153 -23.39 2.62 -9.51
C ALA A 153 -22.88 4.04 -9.75
N TYR A 154 -21.63 4.18 -10.20
CA TYR A 154 -21.03 5.46 -10.54
C TYR A 154 -21.80 6.15 -11.68
N ALA A 155 -22.16 5.41 -12.74
CA ALA A 155 -22.86 5.98 -13.88
C ALA A 155 -24.23 6.57 -13.52
N ARG A 156 -24.91 5.99 -12.52
CA ARG A 156 -26.20 6.50 -12.01
C ARG A 156 -26.05 7.75 -11.14
N GLN A 157 -24.92 7.90 -10.45
CA GLN A 157 -24.68 9.02 -9.53
C GLN A 157 -24.02 10.22 -10.22
N ARG A 158 -23.03 9.98 -11.10
CA ARG A 158 -22.28 11.03 -11.77
C ARG A 158 -23.16 11.75 -12.78
N GLN A 159 -23.24 13.08 -12.68
CA GLN A 159 -23.98 13.92 -13.63
C GLN A 159 -23.04 14.71 -14.54
N GLN A 160 -23.38 14.77 -15.83
CA GLN A 160 -22.79 15.66 -16.84
C GLN A 160 -23.85 16.11 -17.82
N PHE A 161 -23.70 17.32 -18.38
CA PHE A 161 -24.67 17.92 -19.29
C PHE A 161 -26.11 17.89 -18.74
N GLY A 162 -26.27 18.10 -17.43
CA GLY A 162 -27.56 18.19 -16.75
C GLY A 162 -28.27 16.86 -16.44
N GLN A 163 -27.63 15.71 -16.67
CA GLN A 163 -28.23 14.39 -16.38
C GLN A 163 -27.21 13.35 -15.90
N PRO A 164 -27.64 12.26 -15.24
CA PRO A 164 -26.77 11.13 -14.93
C PRO A 164 -26.12 10.55 -16.18
N ILE A 165 -24.84 10.16 -16.11
CA ILE A 165 -24.13 9.65 -17.29
C ILE A 165 -24.69 8.32 -17.79
N ALA A 166 -25.41 7.58 -16.94
CA ALA A 166 -26.16 6.39 -17.33
C ALA A 166 -27.26 6.65 -18.39
N GLN A 167 -27.65 7.91 -18.62
CA GLN A 167 -28.63 8.26 -19.67
C GLN A 167 -27.99 8.41 -21.06
N PHE A 168 -26.65 8.46 -21.16
CA PHE A 168 -25.98 8.50 -22.46
C PHE A 168 -25.88 7.09 -23.05
N GLN A 169 -26.32 6.95 -24.30
CA GLN A 169 -26.37 5.67 -25.00
C GLN A 169 -24.99 4.97 -25.08
N THR A 170 -23.90 5.74 -25.22
CA THR A 170 -22.54 5.20 -25.25
C THR A 170 -22.12 4.55 -23.92
N ILE A 171 -22.61 5.06 -22.78
CA ILE A 171 -22.39 4.44 -21.46
C ILE A 171 -23.24 3.19 -21.32
N GLN A 172 -24.49 3.22 -21.80
CA GLN A 172 -25.39 2.06 -21.78
C GLN A 172 -24.83 0.89 -22.59
N TRP A 173 -24.29 1.15 -23.78
CA TRP A 173 -23.64 0.12 -24.61
C TRP A 173 -22.47 -0.54 -23.88
N LYS A 174 -21.58 0.25 -23.28
CA LYS A 174 -20.44 -0.29 -22.51
C LYS A 174 -20.91 -1.20 -21.36
N LEU A 175 -21.90 -0.75 -20.58
CA LEU A 175 -22.45 -1.54 -19.49
C LEU A 175 -23.14 -2.82 -19.99
N ALA A 176 -23.85 -2.75 -21.11
CA ALA A 176 -24.51 -3.91 -21.73
C ALA A 176 -23.51 -4.94 -22.25
N ASP A 177 -22.43 -4.50 -22.89
CA ASP A 177 -21.36 -5.36 -23.37
C ASP A 177 -20.66 -6.06 -22.20
N ILE A 178 -20.29 -5.32 -21.15
CA ILE A 178 -19.70 -5.91 -19.93
C ILE A 178 -20.63 -6.96 -19.33
N ALA A 179 -21.92 -6.64 -19.15
CA ALA A 179 -22.88 -7.57 -18.57
C ALA A 179 -23.02 -8.86 -19.39
N THR A 180 -23.09 -8.72 -20.72
CA THR A 180 -23.24 -9.86 -21.64
C THR A 180 -21.99 -10.75 -21.62
N GLU A 181 -20.80 -10.15 -21.66
CA GLU A 181 -19.55 -10.91 -21.65
C GLU A 181 -19.30 -11.61 -20.31
N VAL A 182 -19.62 -10.97 -19.19
CA VAL A 182 -19.49 -11.57 -17.86
C VAL A 182 -20.43 -12.77 -17.71
N GLU A 183 -21.69 -12.67 -18.17
CA GLU A 183 -22.64 -13.78 -18.16
C GLU A 183 -22.15 -14.94 -19.05
N ALA A 184 -21.68 -14.65 -20.26
CA ALA A 184 -21.12 -15.66 -21.16
C ALA A 184 -19.89 -16.35 -20.55
N ALA A 185 -19.02 -15.60 -19.89
CA ALA A 185 -17.85 -16.13 -19.19
C ALA A 185 -18.23 -17.04 -18.02
N GLU A 186 -19.27 -16.69 -17.27
CA GLU A 186 -19.79 -17.54 -16.20
C GLU A 186 -20.34 -18.86 -16.74
N LEU A 187 -21.14 -18.84 -17.80
CA LEU A 187 -21.69 -20.06 -18.40
C LEU A 187 -20.59 -21.01 -18.88
N LEU A 188 -19.52 -20.49 -19.50
CA LEU A 188 -18.36 -21.29 -19.88
C LEU A 188 -17.65 -21.89 -18.66
N THR A 189 -17.48 -21.09 -17.61
CA THR A 189 -16.83 -21.49 -16.36
C THR A 189 -17.61 -22.60 -15.65
N ILE A 190 -18.92 -22.41 -15.46
CA ILE A 190 -19.81 -23.39 -14.83
C ILE A 190 -19.89 -24.67 -15.67
N LYS A 191 -19.93 -24.57 -17.00
CA LYS A 191 -19.88 -25.76 -17.87
C LYS A 191 -18.60 -26.56 -17.67
N ALA A 192 -17.44 -25.90 -17.56
CA ALA A 192 -16.17 -26.59 -17.31
C ALA A 192 -16.16 -27.28 -15.94
N ALA A 193 -16.63 -26.60 -14.89
CA ALA A 193 -16.78 -27.15 -13.55
C ALA A 193 -17.74 -28.36 -13.53
N TRP A 194 -18.92 -28.23 -14.14
CA TRP A 194 -19.89 -29.31 -14.23
C TRP A 194 -19.31 -30.54 -14.93
N ARG A 195 -18.59 -30.37 -16.05
CA ARG A 195 -17.95 -31.49 -16.75
C ARG A 195 -16.93 -32.21 -15.86
N LYS A 196 -16.14 -31.45 -15.09
CA LYS A 196 -15.20 -32.02 -14.11
C LYS A 196 -15.94 -32.84 -13.06
N ASP A 197 -17.01 -32.31 -12.47
CA ASP A 197 -17.77 -32.99 -11.42
C ASP A 197 -18.46 -34.27 -11.94
N GLN A 198 -18.85 -34.30 -13.21
CA GLN A 198 -19.39 -35.48 -13.87
C GLN A 198 -18.32 -36.50 -14.33
N GLY A 199 -17.04 -36.24 -14.06
CA GLY A 199 -15.93 -37.09 -14.53
C GLY A 199 -15.74 -37.09 -16.05
N LEU A 200 -16.30 -36.12 -16.76
CA LEU A 200 -16.17 -35.99 -18.22
C LEU A 200 -14.85 -35.29 -18.58
N PRO A 201 -14.33 -35.47 -19.82
CA PRO A 201 -13.21 -34.67 -20.30
C PRO A 201 -13.55 -33.17 -20.26
N TYR A 202 -12.74 -32.36 -19.59
CA TYR A 202 -13.00 -30.93 -19.37
C TYR A 202 -11.81 -30.02 -19.67
N ASP A 203 -10.65 -30.56 -20.04
CA ASP A 203 -9.44 -29.84 -20.42
C ASP A 203 -9.71 -28.72 -21.45
N THR A 204 -10.41 -29.07 -22.54
CA THR A 204 -10.78 -28.10 -23.59
C THR A 204 -11.79 -27.07 -23.05
N ALA A 205 -12.76 -27.50 -22.24
CA ALA A 205 -13.76 -26.60 -21.67
C ALA A 205 -13.14 -25.61 -20.68
N ALA A 206 -12.21 -26.07 -19.83
CA ALA A 206 -11.48 -25.24 -18.88
C ALA A 206 -10.57 -24.23 -19.60
N ALA A 207 -9.91 -24.63 -20.69
CA ALA A 207 -9.12 -23.72 -21.52
C ALA A 207 -9.99 -22.63 -22.16
N MET A 208 -11.14 -22.99 -22.74
CA MET A 208 -12.10 -22.03 -23.29
C MET A 208 -12.63 -21.07 -22.23
N ALA A 209 -13.01 -21.60 -21.06
CA ALA A 209 -13.49 -20.78 -19.94
C ALA A 209 -12.44 -19.78 -19.47
N LYS A 210 -11.20 -20.24 -19.20
CA LYS A 210 -10.11 -19.36 -18.75
C LYS A 210 -9.82 -18.29 -19.78
N LEU A 211 -9.72 -18.63 -21.06
CA LEU A 211 -9.42 -17.68 -22.13
C LEU A 211 -10.47 -16.58 -22.17
N PHE A 212 -11.74 -16.96 -22.37
CA PHE A 212 -12.81 -16.00 -22.56
C PHE A 212 -13.05 -15.16 -21.30
N ALA A 213 -13.05 -15.78 -20.12
CA ALA A 213 -13.29 -15.07 -18.87
C ALA A 213 -12.20 -14.04 -18.56
N THR A 214 -10.92 -14.37 -18.77
CA THR A 214 -9.85 -13.39 -18.51
C THR A 214 -9.86 -12.23 -19.50
N ASP A 215 -10.19 -12.48 -20.77
CA ASP A 215 -10.26 -11.43 -21.79
C ASP A 215 -11.49 -10.54 -21.61
N ALA A 216 -12.64 -11.12 -21.22
CA ALA A 216 -13.83 -10.38 -20.82
C ALA A 216 -13.56 -9.50 -19.59
N ALA A 217 -12.90 -10.04 -18.55
CA ALA A 217 -12.56 -9.26 -17.37
C ALA A 217 -11.60 -8.10 -17.68
N MET A 218 -10.63 -8.29 -18.59
CA MET A 218 -9.73 -7.23 -19.02
C MET A 218 -10.48 -6.12 -19.78
N ARG A 219 -11.35 -6.49 -20.72
CA ARG A 219 -12.20 -5.52 -21.45
C ARG A 219 -13.11 -4.77 -20.51
N ALA A 220 -13.73 -5.47 -19.55
CA ALA A 220 -14.53 -4.85 -18.51
C ALA A 220 -13.70 -3.84 -17.69
N ALA A 221 -12.48 -4.18 -17.28
CA ALA A 221 -11.63 -3.28 -16.50
C ALA A 221 -11.28 -2.00 -17.28
N LEU A 222 -10.91 -2.13 -18.55
CA LEU A 222 -10.63 -0.98 -19.42
C LEU A 222 -11.86 -0.08 -19.58
N GLU A 223 -13.02 -0.67 -19.82
CA GLU A 223 -14.27 0.08 -19.98
C GLU A 223 -14.76 0.68 -18.66
N GLY A 224 -14.56 -0.01 -17.54
CA GLY A 224 -14.85 0.51 -16.21
C GLY A 224 -14.05 1.78 -15.91
N VAL A 225 -12.73 1.76 -16.14
CA VAL A 225 -11.90 2.97 -16.03
C VAL A 225 -12.43 4.09 -16.91
N GLN A 226 -12.82 3.78 -18.15
CA GLN A 226 -13.35 4.78 -19.08
C GLN A 226 -14.70 5.36 -18.64
N ILE A 227 -15.60 4.55 -18.08
CA ILE A 227 -16.89 5.00 -17.52
C ILE A 227 -16.66 5.91 -16.31
N LEU A 228 -15.68 5.59 -15.46
CA LEU A 228 -15.29 6.41 -14.32
C LEU A 228 -14.59 7.72 -14.75
N GLY A 229 -14.01 7.74 -15.94
CA GLY A 229 -13.29 8.89 -16.51
C GLY A 229 -11.99 9.16 -15.75
N GLY A 230 -11.65 10.43 -15.55
CA GLY A 230 -10.43 10.80 -14.81
C GLY A 230 -10.33 10.17 -13.43
N TYR A 231 -11.47 9.95 -12.74
CA TYR A 231 -11.49 9.28 -11.43
C TYR A 231 -11.14 7.79 -11.50
N GLY A 232 -11.38 7.13 -12.64
CA GLY A 232 -11.03 5.73 -12.83
C GLY A 232 -9.52 5.50 -12.98
N TYR A 233 -8.76 6.56 -13.27
CA TYR A 233 -7.31 6.52 -13.38
C TYR A 233 -6.60 6.83 -12.06
N LEU A 234 -7.31 7.38 -11.07
CA LEU A 234 -6.75 7.75 -9.77
C LEU A 234 -6.88 6.58 -8.78
N ASP A 235 -5.75 6.16 -8.21
CA ASP A 235 -5.64 4.99 -7.30
C ASP A 235 -6.55 5.09 -6.06
N SER A 236 -6.80 6.31 -5.57
CA SER A 236 -7.52 6.54 -4.32
C SER A 236 -9.00 6.14 -4.35
N GLN A 237 -9.71 6.31 -5.46
CA GLN A 237 -11.18 6.15 -5.49
C GLN A 237 -11.64 4.69 -5.65
N VAL A 238 -10.86 3.86 -6.33
CA VAL A 238 -11.17 2.42 -6.49
C VAL A 238 -10.95 1.68 -5.15
N HIS A 239 -9.91 2.06 -4.41
CA HIS A 239 -9.64 1.54 -3.07
C HIS A 239 -10.71 2.01 -2.07
N GLU A 240 -11.06 3.30 -2.08
CA GLU A 240 -12.03 3.88 -1.14
C GLU A 240 -13.47 3.37 -1.34
N ARG A 241 -13.83 2.91 -2.55
CA ARG A 241 -15.16 2.36 -2.86
C ARG A 241 -15.29 0.85 -2.72
N LEU A 242 -14.31 0.06 -3.20
CA LEU A 242 -14.36 -1.41 -3.07
C LEU A 242 -14.21 -1.86 -1.61
N TYR A 243 -13.54 -1.07 -0.78
CA TYR A 243 -13.45 -1.26 0.68
C TYR A 243 -14.39 -0.31 1.44
N GLY A 244 -15.51 0.06 0.80
CA GLY A 244 -16.53 0.96 1.33
C GLY A 244 -16.87 0.66 2.79
N GLU A 245 -16.80 1.73 3.59
CA GLU A 245 -17.16 1.83 5.00
C GLU A 245 -16.22 1.26 6.08
N GLU A 246 -15.04 0.73 5.73
CA GLU A 246 -13.92 0.67 6.69
C GLU A 246 -12.60 0.98 5.99
N ASN A 247 -12.42 2.23 5.59
CA ASN A 247 -11.07 2.76 5.46
C ASN A 247 -10.55 3.01 6.89
N PRO A 248 -9.56 2.29 7.42
CA PRO A 248 -8.94 2.64 8.70
C PRO A 248 -8.24 4.02 8.67
N MET A 249 -8.23 4.73 7.53
CA MET A 249 -7.62 6.04 7.33
C MET A 249 -8.58 7.24 7.48
N THR A 250 -9.90 7.07 7.63
CA THR A 250 -10.77 8.16 8.12
C THR A 250 -10.87 8.12 9.65
N LYS A 251 -9.76 7.85 10.32
CA LYS A 251 -9.67 8.10 11.75
C LYS A 251 -9.69 9.60 11.96
N LYS A 252 -10.76 10.12 12.54
CA LYS A 252 -10.72 11.39 13.27
C LYS A 252 -10.22 11.09 14.67
N LEU A 253 -9.49 12.02 15.28
CA LEU A 253 -9.16 11.90 16.69
C LEU A 253 -10.44 11.86 17.52
N THR A 254 -10.52 10.99 18.52
CA THR A 254 -11.63 11.02 19.48
C THR A 254 -11.62 12.32 20.28
N ALA A 255 -10.45 12.84 20.59
CA ALA A 255 -10.22 14.16 21.17
C ALA A 255 -8.81 14.64 20.80
N GLY A 256 -8.66 15.93 20.51
CA GLY A 256 -7.39 16.60 20.24
C GLY A 256 -6.88 17.37 21.46
N LEU A 257 -5.60 17.18 21.77
CA LEU A 257 -4.91 17.81 22.89
C LEU A 257 -4.01 18.97 22.42
N VAL A 258 -3.59 19.78 23.38
CA VAL A 258 -2.67 20.91 23.19
C VAL A 258 -1.32 20.54 23.77
N GLN A 259 -0.29 20.53 22.93
CA GLN A 259 1.08 20.25 23.33
C GLN A 259 1.97 21.48 23.15
N VAL A 260 2.85 21.73 24.12
CA VAL A 260 3.85 22.81 24.06
C VAL A 260 5.25 22.23 24.15
N TYR A 261 6.06 22.46 23.11
CA TYR A 261 7.46 22.03 23.05
C TYR A 261 8.37 23.26 23.15
N THR A 262 8.97 23.45 24.33
CA THR A 262 9.76 24.64 24.69
C THR A 262 11.14 24.28 25.22
N GLY A 263 11.89 25.25 25.76
CA GLY A 263 13.23 25.05 26.33
C GLY A 263 14.37 25.51 25.41
N ASP A 264 15.57 25.55 25.99
CA ASP A 264 16.78 26.12 25.37
C ASP A 264 17.58 25.12 24.51
N GLY A 265 17.27 23.84 24.58
CA GLY A 265 17.85 22.77 23.76
C GLY A 265 17.31 22.74 22.33
N LYS A 266 18.06 22.12 21.41
CA LYS A 266 17.54 21.77 20.06
C LYS A 266 16.57 20.57 20.16
N GLY A 267 15.73 20.39 19.14
CA GLY A 267 14.84 19.23 19.02
C GLY A 267 13.34 19.50 19.14
N LYS A 268 12.91 20.74 19.44
CA LYS A 268 11.49 21.13 19.52
C LYS A 268 10.74 20.84 18.22
N THR A 269 11.19 21.45 17.11
CA THR A 269 10.64 21.25 15.78
C THR A 269 10.81 19.80 15.30
N THR A 270 11.95 19.17 15.60
CA THR A 270 12.21 17.76 15.25
C THR A 270 11.22 16.81 15.91
N ALA A 271 10.88 17.04 17.19
CA ALA A 271 9.88 16.24 17.89
C ALA A 271 8.49 16.42 17.27
N ALA A 272 8.13 17.66 16.90
CA ALA A 272 6.87 17.96 16.21
C ALA A 272 6.81 17.30 14.82
N LEU A 273 7.90 17.33 14.04
CA LEU A 273 8.02 16.63 12.76
C LEU A 273 7.91 15.10 12.94
N GLY A 274 8.54 14.54 13.98
CA GLY A 274 8.42 13.12 14.30
C GLY A 274 6.99 12.71 14.68
N LEU A 275 6.23 13.60 15.30
CA LEU A 275 4.80 13.41 15.56
C LEU A 275 3.98 13.51 14.26
N ALA A 276 4.27 14.50 13.41
CA ALA A 276 3.64 14.67 12.11
C ALA A 276 3.77 13.41 11.24
N LEU A 277 4.98 12.86 11.12
CA LEU A 277 5.22 11.65 10.33
C LEU A 277 4.47 10.43 10.88
N ARG A 278 4.37 10.30 12.21
CA ARG A 278 3.56 9.24 12.84
C ARG A 278 2.06 9.41 12.57
N ALA A 279 1.57 10.66 12.54
CA ALA A 279 0.18 10.96 12.23
C ALA A 279 -0.14 10.66 10.75
N VAL A 280 0.71 11.13 9.82
CA VAL A 280 0.60 10.84 8.39
C VAL A 280 0.62 9.34 8.11
N GLY A 281 1.54 8.59 8.73
CA GLY A 281 1.61 7.13 8.58
C GLY A 281 0.37 6.37 9.07
N ARG A 282 -0.59 7.07 9.70
CA ARG A 282 -1.90 6.56 10.11
C ARG A 282 -3.07 7.22 9.36
N GLY A 283 -2.79 8.03 8.34
CA GLY A 283 -3.79 8.66 7.48
C GLY A 283 -4.33 10.00 7.95
N PHE A 284 -3.77 10.58 9.01
CA PHE A 284 -4.19 11.90 9.49
C PHE A 284 -3.69 13.03 8.60
N GLN A 285 -4.52 14.04 8.39
CA GLN A 285 -4.15 15.27 7.68
C GLN A 285 -3.38 16.20 8.61
N VAL A 286 -2.17 16.59 8.20
CA VAL A 286 -1.27 17.40 9.04
C VAL A 286 -0.94 18.73 8.38
N LEU A 287 -1.04 19.81 9.15
CA LEU A 287 -0.60 21.14 8.76
C LEU A 287 0.49 21.63 9.71
N MET A 288 1.62 22.08 9.17
CA MET A 288 2.63 22.81 9.91
C MET A 288 2.75 24.25 9.38
N ILE A 289 2.53 25.21 10.27
CA ILE A 289 2.68 26.63 10.01
C ILE A 289 3.95 27.09 10.71
N GLN A 290 4.94 27.52 9.93
CA GLN A 290 6.23 27.96 10.41
C GLN A 290 6.25 29.48 10.52
N PHE A 291 6.39 29.98 11.74
CA PHE A 291 6.58 31.40 12.01
C PHE A 291 8.07 31.76 11.85
N LEU A 292 8.35 32.99 11.43
CA LEU A 292 9.70 33.55 11.36
C LEU A 292 10.65 32.81 10.39
N LYS A 293 10.13 32.22 9.31
CA LYS A 293 10.93 31.52 8.28
C LYS A 293 10.68 32.10 6.89
N GLY A 294 11.69 32.79 6.36
CA GLY A 294 11.64 33.37 5.01
C GLY A 294 12.35 32.58 3.91
N GLU A 295 13.26 31.67 4.25
CA GLU A 295 13.99 30.86 3.26
C GLU A 295 13.31 29.52 2.99
N GLU A 296 13.60 28.91 1.83
CA GLU A 296 13.14 27.56 1.53
C GLU A 296 13.86 26.55 2.41
N SER A 297 13.13 25.97 3.37
CA SER A 297 13.64 24.92 4.24
C SER A 297 13.65 23.55 3.55
N GLY A 298 14.61 22.68 3.88
CA GLY A 298 14.68 21.31 3.37
C GLY A 298 13.42 20.49 3.67
N GLU A 299 12.76 20.75 4.81
CA GLU A 299 11.51 20.10 5.18
C GLU A 299 10.38 20.39 4.20
N ARG A 300 10.28 21.62 3.70
CA ARG A 300 9.28 22.02 2.70
C ARG A 300 9.52 21.36 1.34
N LEU A 301 10.78 21.19 0.95
CA LEU A 301 11.14 20.49 -0.29
C LEU A 301 10.88 18.98 -0.18
N ALA A 302 11.06 18.40 1.01
CA ALA A 302 10.89 16.98 1.26
C ALA A 302 9.43 16.57 1.52
N ALA A 303 8.63 17.39 2.21
CA ALA A 303 7.28 17.02 2.65
C ALA A 303 6.36 16.59 1.49
N PRO A 304 6.23 17.33 0.37
CA PRO A 304 5.41 16.89 -0.76
C PRO A 304 5.90 15.60 -1.44
N ARG A 305 7.19 15.26 -1.31
CA ARG A 305 7.78 14.04 -1.90
C ARG A 305 7.54 12.81 -1.03
N LEU A 306 7.45 12.99 0.29
CA LEU A 306 7.38 11.90 1.26
C LEU A 306 5.97 11.67 1.82
N ALA A 307 5.15 12.72 1.87
CA ALA A 307 3.88 12.73 2.58
C ALA A 307 2.91 13.78 1.98
N PRO A 308 2.10 13.44 0.97
CA PRO A 308 1.14 14.38 0.36
C PRO A 308 0.08 14.90 1.35
N GLU A 309 -0.20 14.17 2.43
CA GLU A 309 -1.08 14.57 3.53
C GLU A 309 -0.43 15.55 4.52
N PHE A 310 0.87 15.84 4.36
CA PHE A 310 1.62 16.77 5.20
C PHE A 310 1.86 18.09 4.49
N THR A 311 1.11 19.11 4.90
CA THR A 311 1.23 20.47 4.36
C THR A 311 2.14 21.32 5.24
N ILE A 312 3.17 21.95 4.66
CA ILE A 312 3.99 22.97 5.33
C ILE A 312 3.71 24.35 4.70
N ARG A 313 3.49 25.35 5.54
CA ARG A 313 3.35 26.77 5.16
C ARG A 313 4.31 27.59 6.01
N HIS A 314 5.09 28.44 5.37
CA HIS A 314 6.03 29.33 6.05
C HIS A 314 5.56 30.79 5.95
N PHE A 315 5.89 31.56 6.98
CA PHE A 315 5.61 32.98 7.09
C PHE A 315 6.82 33.67 7.72
N GLY A 316 7.14 34.84 7.21
CA GLY A 316 8.33 35.61 7.60
C GLY A 316 9.23 35.91 6.40
N ARG A 317 10.12 36.89 6.60
CA ARG A 317 11.07 37.35 5.59
C ARG A 317 12.48 36.83 5.87
N CYS A 318 13.33 36.84 4.85
CA CYS A 318 14.75 36.56 5.03
C CYS A 318 15.43 37.69 5.83
N GLY A 319 16.20 37.34 6.85
CA GLY A 319 16.99 38.31 7.64
C GLY A 319 16.74 38.25 9.15
N PHE A 320 17.34 39.20 9.88
CA PHE A 320 17.27 39.25 11.35
C PHE A 320 16.06 40.04 11.85
N ILE A 321 15.33 39.45 12.81
CA ILE A 321 14.21 40.10 13.49
C ILE A 321 14.71 40.84 14.72
N ARG A 322 14.34 42.12 14.84
CA ARG A 322 14.75 42.98 15.96
C ARG A 322 13.83 42.80 17.16
N ARG A 323 14.31 42.10 18.19
CA ARG A 323 13.57 41.79 19.43
C ARG A 323 12.91 42.99 20.16
N ALA A 324 13.54 44.16 20.16
CA ALA A 324 13.05 45.32 20.92
C ALA A 324 12.05 46.19 20.14
N LYS A 325 12.06 46.10 18.81
CA LYS A 325 11.21 46.87 17.91
C LYS A 325 11.12 46.11 16.57
N PRO A 326 10.24 45.09 16.48
CA PRO A 326 10.09 44.32 15.26
C PRO A 326 9.61 45.22 14.12
N ASP A 327 10.00 44.89 12.90
CA ASP A 327 9.57 45.66 11.73
C ASP A 327 8.07 45.36 11.47
N ALA A 328 7.34 46.32 10.89
CA ALA A 328 5.90 46.17 10.65
C ALA A 328 5.56 44.95 9.76
N GLU A 329 6.50 44.56 8.89
CA GLU A 329 6.41 43.38 8.04
C GLU A 329 6.50 42.07 8.85
N ASP A 330 7.38 42.00 9.87
CA ASP A 330 7.50 40.82 10.74
C ASP A 330 6.21 40.59 11.53
N VAL A 331 5.58 41.69 11.96
CA VAL A 331 4.27 41.66 12.65
C VAL A 331 3.18 41.21 11.68
N ALA A 332 3.13 41.76 10.47
CA ALA A 332 2.14 41.39 9.45
C ALA A 332 2.21 39.90 9.07
N GLU A 333 3.42 39.37 8.86
CA GLU A 333 3.65 37.95 8.57
C GLU A 333 3.22 37.03 9.72
N ALA A 334 3.53 37.41 10.97
CA ALA A 334 3.10 36.66 12.14
C ALA A 334 1.57 36.64 12.27
N HIS A 335 0.87 37.76 12.04
CA HIS A 335 -0.59 37.79 12.04
C HIS A 335 -1.20 37.03 10.86
N ALA A 336 -0.58 37.02 9.69
CA ALA A 336 -1.03 36.20 8.55
C ALA A 336 -0.94 34.70 8.85
N ALA A 337 0.16 34.26 9.47
CA ALA A 337 0.33 32.90 9.96
C ALA A 337 -0.73 32.53 11.00
N LEU A 338 -1.01 33.44 11.95
CA LEU A 338 -2.03 33.25 12.97
C LEU A 338 -3.44 33.14 12.37
N ALA A 339 -3.76 33.98 11.37
CA ALA A 339 -5.05 33.93 10.68
C ALA A 339 -5.26 32.58 9.96
N LEU A 340 -4.23 32.08 9.27
CA LEU A 340 -4.28 30.74 8.67
C LEU A 340 -4.47 29.65 9.73
N ALA A 341 -3.77 29.75 10.86
CA ALA A 341 -3.90 28.81 11.97
C ALA A 341 -5.34 28.79 12.51
N GLN A 342 -5.93 29.96 12.77
CA GLN A 342 -7.32 30.10 13.26
C GLN A 342 -8.34 29.47 12.29
N GLN A 343 -8.17 29.66 10.98
CA GLN A 343 -9.02 29.04 9.98
C GLN A 343 -8.85 27.51 9.99
N SER A 344 -7.61 27.05 10.02
CA SER A 344 -7.25 25.64 9.88
C SER A 344 -7.75 24.79 11.05
N ILE A 345 -7.56 25.24 12.28
CA ILE A 345 -7.99 24.51 13.48
C ILE A 345 -9.52 24.46 13.66
N LYS A 346 -10.26 25.40 13.05
CA LYS A 346 -11.74 25.45 13.10
C LYS A 346 -12.38 24.63 11.99
N SER A 347 -11.72 24.54 10.84
CA SER A 347 -12.25 23.88 9.65
C SER A 347 -12.51 22.38 9.82
N GLY A 348 -11.81 21.73 10.76
CA GLY A 348 -11.80 20.28 10.88
C GLY A 348 -11.11 19.55 9.72
N ALA A 349 -10.51 20.29 8.77
CA ALA A 349 -9.83 19.73 7.60
C ALA A 349 -8.49 19.07 7.94
N TYR A 350 -7.87 19.48 9.04
CA TYR A 350 -6.63 18.92 9.57
C TYR A 350 -6.89 18.26 10.92
N ASP A 351 -6.23 17.15 11.18
CA ASP A 351 -6.32 16.41 12.44
C ASP A 351 -5.21 16.81 13.41
N LEU A 352 -4.06 17.25 12.87
CA LEU A 352 -2.92 17.77 13.63
C LEU A 352 -2.45 19.09 13.01
N VAL A 353 -2.40 20.14 13.82
CA VAL A 353 -1.86 21.45 13.43
C VAL A 353 -0.65 21.78 14.30
N ILE A 354 0.48 22.07 13.67
CA ILE A 354 1.74 22.43 14.31
C ILE A 354 2.02 23.91 14.04
N LEU A 355 2.15 24.71 15.08
CA LEU A 355 2.55 26.11 15.04
C LEU A 355 4.02 26.18 15.44
N ASP A 356 4.89 26.09 14.44
CA ASP A 356 6.32 26.03 14.63
C ASP A 356 6.89 27.43 14.89
N GLU A 357 7.66 27.57 15.96
CA GLU A 357 8.28 28.83 16.44
C GLU A 357 7.29 29.94 16.87
N ILE A 358 6.01 29.60 17.11
CA ILE A 358 5.03 30.54 17.66
C ILE A 358 5.43 31.08 19.04
N ASN A 359 6.11 30.28 19.86
CA ASN A 359 6.60 30.74 21.17
C ASN A 359 7.65 31.86 21.01
N ILE A 360 8.48 31.81 19.96
CA ILE A 360 9.43 32.88 19.66
C ILE A 360 8.69 34.12 19.15
N ALA A 361 7.64 33.95 18.34
CA ALA A 361 6.81 35.07 17.88
C ALA A 361 6.18 35.83 19.07
N LEU A 362 5.65 35.11 20.06
CA LEU A 362 5.17 35.68 21.32
C LEU A 362 6.29 36.37 22.11
N TYR A 363 7.46 35.74 22.22
CA TYR A 363 8.61 36.30 22.93
C TYR A 363 9.15 37.60 22.30
N PHE A 364 9.06 37.71 20.97
CA PHE A 364 9.42 38.91 20.21
C PHE A 364 8.30 39.95 20.14
N LYS A 365 7.16 39.69 20.79
CA LYS A 365 5.97 40.57 20.80
C LYS A 365 5.43 40.84 19.39
N LEU A 366 5.51 39.84 18.52
CA LEU A 366 4.90 39.86 17.19
C LEU A 366 3.42 39.50 17.24
N LEU A 367 3.02 38.78 18.28
CA LEU A 367 1.66 38.36 18.59
C LEU A 367 1.41 38.56 20.09
N ASP A 368 0.16 38.76 20.47
CA ASP A 368 -0.24 38.81 21.87
C ASP A 368 -0.60 37.42 22.41
N VAL A 369 -0.25 37.17 23.67
CA VAL A 369 -0.56 35.90 24.36
C VAL A 369 -2.06 35.63 24.38
N ALA A 370 -2.88 36.69 24.51
CA ALA A 370 -4.34 36.59 24.50
C ALA A 370 -4.87 36.01 23.18
N GLU A 371 -4.31 36.42 22.03
CA GLU A 371 -4.73 35.95 20.72
C GLU A 371 -4.49 34.44 20.54
N VAL A 372 -3.35 33.96 21.06
CA VAL A 372 -3.00 32.54 20.99
C VAL A 372 -3.83 31.71 21.97
N LEU A 373 -4.17 32.24 23.15
CA LEU A 373 -5.10 31.59 24.08
C LEU A 373 -6.50 31.45 23.49
N ASP A 374 -6.99 32.47 22.78
CA ASP A 374 -8.29 32.41 22.11
C ASP A 374 -8.29 31.45 20.92
N LEU A 375 -7.16 31.33 20.21
CA LEU A 375 -6.93 30.29 19.22
C LEU A 375 -7.05 28.89 19.85
N ILE A 376 -6.35 28.63 20.96
CA ILE A 376 -6.38 27.34 21.67
C ILE A 376 -7.80 26.96 22.11
N LYS A 377 -8.56 27.92 22.64
CA LYS A 377 -9.94 27.71 23.11
C LYS A 377 -10.93 27.48 21.98
N SER A 378 -10.73 28.11 20.83
CA SER A 378 -11.66 28.07 19.69
C SER A 378 -11.40 26.93 18.71
N ARG A 379 -10.43 26.05 19.00
CA ARG A 379 -10.10 24.88 18.19
C ARG A 379 -11.25 23.88 18.12
N HIS A 380 -11.35 23.17 17.02
CA HIS A 380 -12.27 22.03 16.93
C HIS A 380 -11.83 20.91 17.91
N PRO A 381 -12.74 20.26 18.66
CA PRO A 381 -12.38 19.30 19.73
C PRO A 381 -11.58 18.08 19.27
N GLN A 382 -11.60 17.77 17.98
CA GLN A 382 -10.89 16.63 17.38
C GLN A 382 -9.59 17.03 16.67
N VAL A 383 -9.07 18.24 16.93
CA VAL A 383 -7.83 18.73 16.32
C VAL A 383 -6.74 18.81 17.39
N GLU A 384 -5.68 18.05 17.19
CA GLU A 384 -4.45 18.14 17.97
C GLU A 384 -3.69 19.42 17.60
N LEU A 385 -3.20 20.15 18.60
CA LEU A 385 -2.50 21.41 18.40
C LEU A 385 -1.12 21.36 19.08
N VAL A 386 -0.06 21.63 18.35
CA VAL A 386 1.31 21.65 18.87
C VAL A 386 1.92 23.02 18.69
N LEU A 387 2.40 23.63 19.78
CA LEU A 387 3.10 24.92 19.77
C LEU A 387 4.58 24.67 20.05
N THR A 388 5.46 25.09 19.15
CA THR A 388 6.91 24.94 19.33
C THR A 388 7.60 26.29 19.49
N GLY A 389 8.83 26.24 19.99
CA GLY A 389 9.76 27.35 20.03
C GLY A 389 10.24 27.66 21.43
N ARG A 390 11.24 28.52 21.54
CA ARG A 390 11.82 28.90 22.85
C ARG A 390 10.88 29.85 23.61
N TYR A 391 11.00 29.84 24.95
CA TYR A 391 10.39 30.83 25.83
C TYR A 391 8.84 30.87 25.80
N ALA A 392 8.19 29.72 25.73
CA ALA A 392 6.73 29.62 25.88
C ALA A 392 6.25 30.42 27.12
N PRO A 393 5.27 31.34 26.96
CA PRO A 393 4.73 32.11 28.08
C PRO A 393 4.08 31.20 29.15
N PRO A 394 4.15 31.54 30.44
CA PRO A 394 3.54 30.75 31.52
C PRO A 394 2.04 30.47 31.30
N GLU A 395 1.32 31.42 30.70
CA GLU A 395 -0.10 31.31 30.40
C GLU A 395 -0.37 30.25 29.31
N ILE A 396 0.51 30.15 28.30
CA ILE A 396 0.44 29.13 27.26
C ILE A 396 0.79 27.75 27.83
N ILE A 397 1.79 27.69 28.71
CA ILE A 397 2.16 26.46 29.45
C ILE A 397 0.97 25.97 30.28
N ALA A 398 0.29 26.87 30.99
CA ALA A 398 -0.86 26.53 31.82
C ALA A 398 -2.09 26.07 31.01
N ALA A 399 -2.21 26.50 29.75
CA ALA A 399 -3.31 26.11 28.86
C ALA A 399 -3.06 24.79 28.10
N ALA A 400 -1.87 24.20 28.22
CA ALA A 400 -1.49 22.99 27.50
C ALA A 400 -1.83 21.71 28.29
N ASP A 401 -2.23 20.66 27.56
CA ASP A 401 -2.44 19.32 28.12
C ASP A 401 -1.11 18.58 28.31
N LEU A 402 -0.08 18.93 27.52
CA LEU A 402 1.28 18.41 27.64
C LEU A 402 2.31 19.50 27.42
N VAL A 403 3.34 19.54 28.27
CA VAL A 403 4.49 20.44 28.11
C VAL A 403 5.78 19.62 28.13
N THR A 404 6.59 19.78 27.08
CA THR A 404 7.95 19.21 27.00
C THR A 404 8.97 20.34 26.98
N GLU A 405 9.95 20.27 27.88
CA GLU A 405 11.07 21.20 27.93
C GLU A 405 12.36 20.52 27.45
N MET A 406 12.85 20.92 26.28
CA MET A 406 14.15 20.47 25.75
C MET A 406 15.27 21.27 26.38
N LYS A 407 16.19 20.61 27.10
CA LYS A 407 17.34 21.24 27.78
C LYS A 407 18.64 21.00 27.03
N SER A 408 19.45 22.04 26.86
CA SER A 408 20.78 21.90 26.25
C SER A 408 21.79 21.35 27.26
N LEU A 409 22.25 20.11 27.08
CA LEU A 409 23.29 19.50 27.93
C LEU A 409 24.70 19.68 27.35
N LYS A 410 24.85 19.54 26.04
CA LYS A 410 26.10 19.73 25.28
C LYS A 410 25.76 20.12 23.85
N HIS A 411 26.48 21.09 23.29
CA HIS A 411 26.28 21.52 21.91
C HIS A 411 27.63 21.71 21.20
N TYR A 412 27.80 21.15 20.00
CA TYR A 412 29.05 21.22 19.23
C TYR A 412 29.47 22.66 18.86
N TYR A 413 28.53 23.60 18.87
CA TYR A 413 28.81 25.05 18.77
C TYR A 413 29.67 25.58 19.93
N GLN A 414 29.56 24.98 21.12
CA GLN A 414 30.43 25.31 22.27
C GLN A 414 31.88 24.92 22.01
N ASP A 415 32.09 23.92 21.15
CA ASP A 415 33.40 23.45 20.69
C ASP A 415 33.83 24.14 19.37
N GLY A 416 33.15 25.22 18.96
CA GLY A 416 33.50 26.03 17.77
C GLY A 416 33.08 25.43 16.43
N VAL A 417 32.35 24.30 16.40
CA VAL A 417 31.82 23.72 15.17
C VAL A 417 30.71 24.61 14.63
N LEU A 418 30.71 24.93 13.33
CA LEU A 418 29.66 25.74 12.70
C LEU A 418 28.48 24.87 12.23
N ALA A 419 27.37 25.50 11.84
CA ALA A 419 26.24 24.80 11.20
C ALA A 419 26.68 24.20 9.85
N ARG A 420 26.19 23.00 9.52
CA ARG A 420 26.52 22.33 8.26
C ARG A 420 25.40 22.59 7.27
N GLU A 421 25.80 23.10 6.11
CA GLU A 421 24.90 23.38 5.00
C GLU A 421 24.12 22.11 4.60
N GLY A 422 22.81 22.24 4.46
CA GLY A 422 21.91 21.14 4.08
C GLY A 422 21.57 20.12 5.18
N ILE A 423 22.13 20.24 6.39
CA ILE A 423 21.82 19.37 7.53
C ILE A 423 21.19 20.17 8.67
N GLU A 424 21.82 21.26 9.07
CA GLU A 424 21.21 22.25 9.96
C GLU A 424 20.64 23.41 9.15
N SER A 425 19.51 23.94 9.60
CA SER A 425 18.84 25.14 9.08
C SER A 425 19.74 26.37 9.08
#